data_AF-A0A0M3HIS2-F1
#
_entry.id   AF-A0A0M3HIS2-F1
#
_cell.length_a   1.000
_cell.length_b   1.000
_cell.length_c   1.000
_cell.angle_alpha   90.00
_cell.angle_beta   90.00
_cell.angle_gamma   90.00
#
_symmetry.space_group_name_H-M   'P 1'
#
loop_
_entity.id
_entity.type
_entity.pdbx_description
1 polymer ?
#
loop_
_entity_poly.entity_id
_entity_poly.type
_entity_poly.pdbx_seq_one_letter_code
_entity_poly.pdbx_strand_id
1 'polypeptide(L)'
;MRPTESPAYAGRKFVQLCGVQHMIALDENGDVFGIGKNTDNALGLGTWTGNDDTDHWRYTHLEKIELPTKAAGIAAKLGCSLAWNKDGLCSNFEVLC
;
A
#
# COMPACT_ATOMS: atom_id res chain seq x y z
N MET A 1 22.81 -14.86 2.34
CA MET A 1 21.74 -14.48 3.30
C MET A 1 20.66 -15.55 3.28
N ARG A 2 20.03 -15.85 4.43
CA ARG A 2 18.87 -16.74 4.52
C ARG A 2 17.61 -15.89 4.70
N PRO A 3 16.44 -16.32 4.19
CA PRO A 3 15.18 -15.66 4.50
C PRO A 3 14.96 -15.62 6.02
N THR A 4 14.49 -14.48 6.53
CA THR A 4 14.08 -14.29 7.93
C THR A 4 12.67 -13.74 7.96
N GLU A 5 11.98 -13.90 9.09
CA GLU A 5 10.71 -13.23 9.30
C GLU A 5 10.90 -11.71 9.22
N SER A 6 9.91 -11.03 8.62
CA SER A 6 9.92 -9.57 8.54
C SER A 6 9.09 -9.01 9.70
N PRO A 7 9.70 -8.25 10.64
CA PRO A 7 8.98 -7.65 11.75
C PRO A 7 7.84 -6.72 11.31
N ALA A 8 7.98 -6.08 10.15
CA ALA A 8 6.96 -5.19 9.60
C ALA A 8 5.63 -5.90 9.31
N TYR A 9 5.66 -7.21 9.06
CA TYR A 9 4.47 -8.01 8.74
C TYR A 9 4.09 -8.99 9.86
N ALA A 10 4.74 -8.88 11.04
CA ALA A 10 4.43 -9.73 12.19
C ALA A 10 3.09 -9.34 12.84
N GLY A 11 2.42 -10.30 13.49
CA GLY A 11 1.19 -10.06 14.25
C GLY A 11 -0.07 -9.82 13.41
N ARG A 12 0.02 -9.94 12.08
CA ARG A 12 -1.12 -9.87 11.16
C ARG A 12 -0.98 -10.93 10.07
N LYS A 13 -2.11 -11.46 9.61
CA LYS A 13 -2.14 -12.44 8.54
C LYS A 13 -2.42 -11.76 7.21
N PHE A 14 -1.39 -11.64 6.39
CA PHE A 14 -1.49 -11.14 5.03
C PHE A 14 -1.85 -12.26 4.06
N VAL A 15 -2.83 -12.01 3.21
CA VAL A 15 -3.29 -12.96 2.18
C VAL A 15 -2.76 -12.60 0.80
N GLN A 16 -2.34 -11.35 0.58
CA GLN A 16 -1.71 -10.92 -0.66
C GLN A 16 -0.70 -9.79 -0.40
N LEU A 17 0.44 -9.85 -1.10
CA LEU A 17 1.49 -8.83 -1.08
C LEU A 17 1.93 -8.58 -2.53
N CYS A 18 2.05 -7.32 -2.96
CA CYS A 18 2.59 -6.98 -4.28
C CYS A 18 3.19 -5.57 -4.30
N GLY A 19 4.14 -5.32 -5.22
CA GLY A 19 4.83 -4.04 -5.29
C GLY A 19 6.06 -4.02 -6.18
N VAL A 20 6.64 -2.83 -6.36
CA VAL A 20 7.91 -2.61 -7.08
C VAL A 20 8.81 -1.65 -6.30
N GLN A 21 8.42 -0.37 -6.16
CA GLN A 21 9.13 0.64 -5.35
C GLN A 21 8.48 0.86 -3.99
N HIS A 22 7.17 0.67 -3.94
CA HIS A 22 6.35 0.50 -2.75
C HIS A 22 5.71 -0.89 -2.77
N MET A 23 5.28 -1.33 -1.61
CA MET A 23 4.54 -2.57 -1.42
C MET A 23 3.16 -2.23 -0.87
N ILE A 24 2.14 -2.88 -1.41
CA ILE A 24 0.81 -2.94 -0.83
C ILE A 24 0.52 -4.35 -0.33
N ALA A 25 -0.24 -4.42 0.76
CA ALA A 25 -0.49 -5.63 1.50
C ALA A 25 -1.97 -5.72 1.87
N LEU A 26 -2.58 -6.88 1.63
CA LEU A 26 -3.97 -7.18 1.96
C LEU A 26 -3.98 -8.18 3.10
N ASP A 27 -4.66 -7.87 4.19
CA ASP A 27 -4.86 -8.79 5.30
C ASP A 27 -6.15 -9.62 5.16
N GLU A 28 -6.30 -10.64 6.01
CA GLU A 28 -7.47 -11.52 5.98
C GLU A 28 -8.80 -10.84 6.33
N ASN A 29 -8.76 -9.62 6.90
CA ASN A 29 -9.95 -8.83 7.22
C ASN A 29 -10.37 -7.92 6.07
N GLY A 30 -9.62 -7.92 4.96
CA GLY A 30 -9.83 -7.05 3.81
C GLY A 30 -9.30 -5.63 4.03
N ASP A 31 -8.44 -5.41 5.02
CA ASP A 31 -7.72 -4.15 5.20
C ASP A 31 -6.48 -4.09 4.32
N VAL A 32 -6.20 -2.92 3.76
CA VAL A 32 -5.05 -2.68 2.90
C VAL A 32 -4.03 -1.79 3.60
N PHE A 33 -2.77 -2.15 3.44
CA PHE A 33 -1.62 -1.45 4.01
C PHE A 33 -0.59 -1.13 2.94
N GLY A 34 0.16 -0.04 3.13
CA GLY A 34 1.23 0.41 2.26
C GLY A 34 2.56 0.59 3.02
N ILE A 35 3.69 0.32 2.36
CA ILE A 35 5.03 0.60 2.88
C ILE A 35 6.00 0.87 1.73
N GLY A 36 7.04 1.67 1.97
CA GLY A 36 8.07 2.00 0.98
C GLY A 36 7.90 3.42 0.44
N LYS A 37 8.26 3.62 -0.84
CA LYS A 37 8.29 4.94 -1.47
C LYS A 37 6.87 5.53 -1.55
N ASN A 38 6.74 6.83 -1.26
CA ASN A 38 5.46 7.55 -1.30
C ASN A 38 5.55 8.89 -2.08
N THR A 39 6.59 9.08 -2.89
CA THR A 39 6.63 10.19 -3.87
C THR A 39 5.39 10.16 -4.76
N ASP A 40 4.86 11.33 -5.12
CA ASP A 40 3.61 11.47 -5.90
C ASP A 40 2.39 10.80 -5.24
N ASN A 41 2.43 10.63 -3.91
CA ASN A 41 1.40 9.92 -3.15
C ASN A 41 1.12 8.50 -3.67
N ALA A 42 2.16 7.74 -4.05
CA ALA A 42 2.03 6.37 -4.57
C ALA A 42 1.29 5.38 -3.63
N LEU A 43 1.24 5.67 -2.32
CA LEU A 43 0.48 4.90 -1.33
C LEU A 43 -0.96 5.40 -1.10
N GLY A 44 -1.35 6.55 -1.68
CA GLY A 44 -2.67 7.14 -1.50
C GLY A 44 -2.94 7.72 -0.12
N LEU A 45 -1.88 8.03 0.64
CA LEU A 45 -1.99 8.56 2.00
C LEU A 45 -2.24 10.08 2.05
N GLY A 46 -2.02 10.79 0.94
CA GLY A 46 -2.20 12.24 0.87
C GLY A 46 -1.20 13.04 1.72
N THR A 47 -0.08 12.42 2.10
CA THR A 47 0.92 12.99 3.00
C THR A 47 2.12 13.59 2.29
N TRP A 48 2.40 13.19 1.06
CA TRP A 48 3.54 13.72 0.31
C TRP A 48 3.19 15.09 -0.28
N THR A 49 4.00 16.09 0.06
CA THR A 49 3.75 17.51 -0.28
C THR A 49 4.65 18.08 -1.39
N GLY A 50 5.60 17.30 -1.90
CA GLY A 50 6.48 17.71 -3.00
C GLY A 50 7.93 17.28 -2.83
N ASN A 51 8.80 17.77 -3.71
CA ASN A 51 10.22 17.41 -3.72
C ASN A 51 11.00 17.90 -2.48
N ASP A 52 10.49 18.91 -1.79
CA ASP A 52 11.09 19.43 -0.55
C ASP A 52 10.62 18.65 0.70
N ASP A 53 9.73 17.67 0.54
CA ASP A 53 9.21 16.84 1.63
C ASP A 53 10.20 15.73 2.01
N THR A 54 10.90 15.92 3.12
CA THR A 54 11.88 14.97 3.66
C THR A 54 11.27 13.90 4.56
N ASP A 55 10.01 14.05 4.94
CA ASP A 55 9.40 13.25 6.01
C ASP A 55 8.51 12.16 5.43
N HIS A 56 7.82 12.44 4.31
CA HIS A 56 6.81 11.54 3.73
C HIS A 56 7.20 10.96 2.37
N TRP A 57 8.47 11.08 1.94
CA TRP A 57 8.95 10.45 0.71
C TRP A 57 9.02 8.91 0.82
N ARG A 58 9.10 8.36 2.05
CA ARG A 58 9.18 6.92 2.32
C ARG A 58 8.65 6.56 3.71
N TYR A 59 7.86 5.49 3.77
CA TYR A 59 7.45 4.83 5.00
C TYR A 59 8.27 3.57 5.26
N THR A 60 8.70 3.38 6.51
CA THR A 60 9.41 2.18 7.00
C THR A 60 8.52 1.24 7.82
N HIS A 61 7.26 1.64 8.03
CA HIS A 61 6.23 0.87 8.70
C HIS A 61 5.03 0.69 7.76
N LEU A 62 4.19 -0.29 8.06
CA LEU A 62 2.94 -0.47 7.33
C LEU A 62 1.95 0.60 7.76
N GLU A 63 1.58 1.44 6.82
CA GLU A 63 0.52 2.44 6.98
C GLU A 63 -0.80 1.86 6.49
N LYS A 64 -1.86 2.05 7.26
CA LYS A 64 -3.20 1.63 6.83
C LYS A 64 -3.70 2.58 5.74
N ILE A 65 -4.16 2.02 4.63
CA ILE A 65 -4.78 2.75 3.53
C ILE A 65 -6.29 2.65 3.72
N GLU A 66 -6.95 3.78 3.94
CA GLU A 66 -8.40 3.79 4.12
C GLU A 66 -9.11 3.59 2.78
N LEU A 67 -9.96 2.56 2.75
CA LEU A 67 -10.78 2.20 1.60
C LEU A 67 -12.25 2.41 1.91
N PRO A 68 -13.08 2.78 0.91
CA PRO A 68 -14.53 2.91 1.11
C PRO A 68 -15.20 1.57 1.45
N THR A 69 -14.59 0.45 1.04
CA THR A 69 -15.06 -0.91 1.33
C THR A 69 -13.87 -1.86 1.51
N LYS A 70 -14.11 -3.02 2.14
CA LYS A 70 -13.06 -4.04 2.33
C LYS A 70 -12.60 -4.62 0.98
N ALA A 71 -11.29 -4.74 0.83
CA ALA A 71 -10.69 -5.29 -0.38
C ALA A 71 -10.81 -6.81 -0.43
N ALA A 72 -11.01 -7.32 -1.64
CA ALA A 72 -10.95 -8.73 -2.01
C ALA A 72 -9.65 -9.07 -2.75
N GLY A 73 -8.97 -8.06 -3.33
CA GLY A 73 -7.69 -8.24 -3.98
C GLY A 73 -6.98 -6.91 -4.22
N ILE A 74 -5.67 -7.01 -4.50
CA ILE A 74 -4.77 -5.87 -4.71
C ILE A 74 -3.89 -6.05 -5.96
N ALA A 75 -3.42 -4.95 -6.55
CA ALA A 75 -2.40 -4.95 -7.60
C ALA A 75 -1.53 -3.68 -7.50
N ALA A 76 -0.21 -3.81 -7.59
CA ALA A 76 0.71 -2.67 -7.62
C ALA A 76 1.81 -2.85 -8.66
N LYS A 77 2.14 -1.74 -9.34
CA LYS A 77 3.19 -1.59 -10.34
C LYS A 77 3.89 -0.24 -10.15
N LEU A 78 4.82 0.07 -11.05
CA LEU A 78 5.74 1.22 -10.98
C LEU A 78 5.09 2.58 -10.69
N GLY A 79 3.86 2.77 -11.15
CA GLY A 79 3.08 4.00 -10.95
C GLY A 79 1.62 3.64 -11.06
N CYS A 80 1.18 2.63 -10.29
CA CYS A 80 -0.24 2.46 -9.97
C CYS A 80 -0.37 1.45 -8.82
N SER A 81 -1.33 1.70 -7.95
CA SER A 81 -1.84 0.71 -7.00
C SER A 81 -3.35 0.68 -7.06
N LEU A 82 -3.91 -0.52 -7.07
CA LEU A 82 -5.34 -0.78 -7.11
C LEU A 82 -5.73 -1.74 -5.99
N ALA A 83 -6.91 -1.55 -5.44
CA ALA A 83 -7.63 -2.54 -4.66
C ALA A 83 -9.07 -2.63 -5.14
N TRP A 84 -9.64 -3.82 -5.18
CA TRP A 84 -11.04 -4.02 -5.54
C TRP A 84 -11.76 -4.86 -4.52
N ASN A 85 -13.08 -4.64 -4.37
CA ASN A 85 -13.93 -5.42 -3.48
C ASN A 85 -14.60 -6.60 -4.22
N LYS A 86 -15.41 -7.40 -3.51
CA LYS A 86 -16.10 -8.57 -4.08
C LYS A 86 -17.16 -8.22 -5.13
N ASP A 87 -17.65 -6.98 -5.10
CA ASP A 87 -18.64 -6.47 -6.05
C ASP A 87 -17.97 -5.88 -7.32
N GLY A 88 -16.64 -5.86 -7.37
CA GLY A 88 -15.86 -5.34 -8.49
C GLY A 88 -15.60 -3.84 -8.45
N LEU A 89 -15.98 -3.13 -7.38
CA LEU A 89 -15.63 -1.73 -7.19
C LEU A 89 -14.13 -1.62 -6.93
N CYS A 90 -13.43 -0.83 -7.76
CA CYS A 90 -11.99 -0.64 -7.71
C CYS A 90 -11.63 0.77 -7.21
N SER A 91 -10.63 0.86 -6.34
CA SER A 91 -10.05 2.10 -5.83
C SER A 91 -8.58 2.16 -6.23
N ASN A 92 -8.16 3.28 -6.80
CA ASN A 92 -6.77 3.62 -7.05
C ASN A 92 -6.17 4.38 -5.85
N PHE A 93 -4.88 4.15 -5.58
CA PHE A 93 -4.15 4.93 -4.56
C PHE A 93 -3.39 6.10 -5.15
N GLU A 94 -3.23 6.15 -6.47
CA GLU A 94 -2.56 7.27 -7.12
C GLU A 94 -3.54 8.34 -7.54
N VAL A 95 -3.21 9.59 -7.20
CA VAL A 95 -3.76 10.77 -7.85
C VAL A 95 -2.92 11.06 -9.08
N LEU A 96 -3.10 10.27 -10.14
CA LEU A 96 -2.85 10.79 -11.47
C LEU A 96 -4.11 11.57 -11.86
N CYS A 97 -4.01 12.89 -11.77
CA CYS A 97 -4.88 13.81 -12.51
C CYS A 97 -4.92 13.42 -14.00
#